data_AF-A0A832Y4M1-F1
#
_entry.id   AF-A0A832Y4M1-F1
#
_cell.length_a   1.000
_cell.length_b   1.000
_cell.length_c   1.000
_cell.angle_alpha   90.00
_cell.angle_beta   90.00
_cell.angle_gamma   90.00
#
_symmetry.space_group_name_H-M   'P 1'
#
loop_
_entity.id
_entity.type
_entity.pdbx_description
1 polymer ?
#
loop_
_entity_poly.entity_id
_entity_poly.type
_entity_poly.pdbx_seq_one_letter_code
_entity_poly.pdbx_strand_id
1 'polypeptide(L)'
;MSDPQRSAYRQPVTPSGLEAIEKGTLTWLDEDMYNNLNTGVLEQYLEEKNLRDSFEISHWDTKKVLIGILIGAVFSGVTAYIGLKIGLAVSAAWYVAYLL
;
A
#
# COMPACT_ATOMS: atom_id res chain seq x y z
N MET A 1 12.60 -0.29 -48.42
CA MET A 1 12.24 0.37 -47.15
C MET A 1 13.09 -0.25 -46.06
N SER A 2 13.95 0.51 -45.41
CA SER A 2 14.65 0.05 -44.20
C SER A 2 13.62 -0.19 -43.11
N ASP A 3 13.76 -1.27 -42.34
CA ASP A 3 12.85 -1.55 -41.24
C ASP A 3 12.78 -0.35 -40.29
N PRO A 4 11.58 0.03 -39.82
CA PRO A 4 11.42 1.12 -38.88
C PRO A 4 12.22 0.81 -37.61
N GLN A 5 12.96 1.80 -37.11
CA GLN A 5 13.72 1.64 -35.86
C GLN A 5 12.76 1.29 -34.73
N ARG A 6 12.95 0.10 -34.15
CA ARG A 6 12.16 -0.33 -32.99
C ARG A 6 12.56 0.52 -31.80
N SER A 7 11.56 1.05 -31.10
CA SER A 7 11.79 1.69 -29.80
C SER A 7 12.37 0.67 -28.84
N ALA A 8 13.38 1.07 -28.06
CA ALA A 8 13.91 0.24 -26.98
C ALA A 8 12.90 0.06 -25.82
N TYR A 9 11.88 0.93 -25.76
CA TYR A 9 10.93 1.00 -24.65
C TYR A 9 9.50 0.60 -25.06
N ARG A 10 8.97 1.17 -26.15
CA ARG A 10 7.60 0.88 -26.62
C ARG A 10 7.54 -0.50 -27.24
N GLN A 11 6.84 -1.41 -26.57
CA GLN A 11 6.56 -2.75 -27.08
C GLN A 11 5.21 -2.79 -27.80
N PRO A 12 5.04 -3.67 -28.79
CA PRO A 12 3.73 -3.93 -29.37
C PRO A 12 2.82 -4.60 -28.34
N VAL A 13 1.52 -4.31 -28.44
CA VAL A 13 0.49 -4.95 -27.62
C VAL A 13 0.29 -6.41 -28.05
N THR A 14 -0.05 -7.27 -27.09
CA THR A 14 -0.36 -8.68 -27.33
C THR A 14 -1.86 -8.87 -27.62
N PRO A 15 -2.25 -9.91 -28.39
CA PRO A 15 -3.66 -10.20 -28.65
C PRO A 15 -4.48 -10.48 -27.38
N SER A 16 -3.93 -11.25 -26.44
CA SER A 16 -4.62 -11.58 -25.18
C SER A 16 -4.79 -10.34 -24.30
N GLY A 17 -3.78 -9.46 -24.26
CA GLY A 17 -3.88 -8.16 -23.58
C GLY A 17 -4.95 -7.26 -24.16
N LEU A 18 -5.06 -7.17 -25.49
CA LEU A 18 -6.12 -6.43 -26.16
C LEU A 18 -7.51 -6.99 -25.79
N GLU A 19 -7.67 -8.30 -25.82
CA GLU A 19 -8.92 -8.97 -25.45
C GLU A 19 -9.29 -8.73 -23.97
N ALA A 20 -8.30 -8.77 -23.06
CA ALA A 20 -8.51 -8.52 -21.63
C ALA A 20 -8.89 -7.06 -21.35
N ILE A 21 -8.31 -6.10 -22.11
CA ILE A 21 -8.66 -4.69 -22.06
C ILE A 21 -10.08 -4.46 -22.58
N GLU A 22 -10.44 -5.06 -23.72
CA GLU A 22 -11.78 -4.94 -24.31
C GLU A 22 -12.87 -5.50 -23.38
N LYS A 23 -12.61 -6.65 -22.75
CA LYS A 23 -13.54 -7.27 -21.81
C LYS A 23 -13.54 -6.64 -20.42
N GLY A 24 -12.61 -5.72 -20.14
CA GLY A 24 -12.43 -5.14 -18.81
C GLY A 24 -12.02 -6.15 -17.74
N THR A 25 -11.45 -7.30 -18.14
CA THR A 25 -11.06 -8.40 -17.25
C THR A 25 -9.62 -8.29 -16.76
N LEU A 26 -8.89 -7.25 -17.20
CA LEU A 26 -7.52 -7.00 -16.77
C LEU A 26 -7.45 -6.73 -15.25
N THR A 27 -6.71 -7.56 -14.54
CA THR A 27 -6.48 -7.51 -13.10
C THR A 27 -5.06 -7.05 -12.77
N TRP A 28 -4.88 -6.51 -11.57
CA TRP A 28 -3.56 -6.03 -11.16
C TRP A 28 -2.60 -7.20 -10.98
N LEU A 29 -1.46 -7.14 -11.67
CA LEU A 29 -0.38 -8.14 -11.69
C LEU A 29 -0.76 -9.48 -12.34
N ASP A 30 -1.71 -9.51 -13.27
CA ASP A 30 -1.89 -10.69 -14.11
C ASP A 30 -0.90 -10.76 -15.27
N GLU A 31 -0.83 -11.93 -15.90
CA GLU A 31 0.09 -12.22 -16.99
C GLU A 31 -0.14 -11.29 -18.20
N ASP A 32 -1.40 -11.01 -18.54
CA ASP A 32 -1.74 -10.09 -19.62
C ASP A 32 -1.29 -8.65 -19.29
N MET A 33 -1.46 -8.17 -18.07
CA MET A 33 -0.95 -6.86 -17.66
C MET A 33 0.57 -6.80 -17.74
N TYR A 34 1.28 -7.83 -17.25
CA TYR A 34 2.74 -7.89 -17.31
C TYR A 34 3.28 -7.91 -18.74
N ASN A 35 2.67 -8.71 -19.63
CA ASN A 35 3.09 -8.84 -21.01
C ASN A 35 2.82 -7.58 -21.85
N ASN A 36 1.94 -6.70 -21.39
CA ASN A 36 1.63 -5.42 -22.03
C ASN A 36 2.22 -4.21 -21.32
N LEU A 37 3.14 -4.42 -20.36
CA LEU A 37 3.93 -3.34 -19.77
C LEU A 37 4.68 -2.57 -20.87
N ASN A 38 4.65 -1.24 -20.77
CA ASN A 38 5.24 -0.31 -21.75
C ASN A 38 4.53 -0.25 -23.11
N THR A 39 3.31 -0.80 -23.22
CA THR A 39 2.44 -0.56 -24.37
C THR A 39 1.63 0.72 -24.13
N GLY A 40 1.47 1.54 -25.18
CA GLY A 40 0.67 2.78 -25.07
C GLY A 40 -0.82 2.51 -24.80
N VAL A 41 -1.32 1.37 -25.26
CA VAL A 41 -2.72 0.96 -25.06
C VAL A 41 -3.01 0.64 -23.60
N LEU A 42 -2.10 -0.08 -22.92
CA LEU A 42 -2.26 -0.35 -21.48
C LEU A 42 -2.20 0.94 -20.66
N GLU A 43 -1.30 1.85 -20.98
CA GLU A 43 -1.19 3.16 -20.31
C GLU A 43 -2.51 3.94 -20.42
N GLN A 44 -3.06 4.06 -21.64
CA GLN A 44 -4.33 4.76 -21.86
C GLN A 44 -5.50 4.08 -21.14
N TYR A 45 -5.57 2.74 -21.18
CA TYR A 45 -6.61 1.99 -20.48
C TYR A 45 -6.57 2.23 -18.96
N LEU A 46 -5.38 2.19 -18.35
CA LEU A 46 -5.24 2.41 -16.91
C LEU A 46 -5.53 3.87 -16.53
N GLU A 47 -5.18 4.84 -17.37
CA GLU A 47 -5.53 6.25 -17.13
C GLU A 47 -7.05 6.47 -17.17
N GLU A 48 -7.75 5.92 -18.18
CA GLU A 48 -9.20 6.04 -18.29
C GLU A 48 -9.93 5.29 -17.18
N LYS A 49 -9.46 4.09 -16.84
CA LYS A 49 -9.94 3.33 -15.67
C LYS A 49 -9.74 4.14 -14.39
N ASN A 50 -8.55 4.72 -14.21
CA ASN A 50 -8.26 5.55 -13.06
C ASN A 50 -9.16 6.79 -13.00
N LEU A 51 -9.43 7.49 -14.10
CA LEU A 51 -10.36 8.63 -14.11
C LEU A 51 -11.79 8.22 -13.75
N ARG A 52 -12.23 7.02 -14.14
CA ARG A 52 -13.55 6.48 -13.81
C ARG A 52 -13.64 6.03 -12.35
N ASP A 53 -12.63 5.30 -11.89
CA ASP A 53 -12.65 4.59 -10.61
C ASP A 53 -12.02 5.41 -9.47
N SER A 54 -11.20 6.45 -9.75
CA SER A 54 -10.55 7.27 -8.71
C SER A 54 -11.53 8.04 -7.82
N PHE A 55 -12.78 8.16 -8.24
CA PHE A 55 -13.84 8.79 -7.44
C PHE A 55 -14.61 7.78 -6.58
N GLU A 56 -14.23 6.50 -6.58
CA GLU A 56 -14.79 5.52 -5.66
C GLU A 56 -14.55 6.00 -4.21
N ILE A 57 -15.66 6.15 -3.49
CA ILE A 57 -15.74 6.81 -2.19
C ILE A 57 -14.67 6.24 -1.26
N SER A 58 -13.91 7.15 -0.66
CA SER A 58 -12.87 6.82 0.33
C SER A 58 -13.33 5.68 1.23
N HIS A 59 -12.58 4.57 1.25
CA HIS A 59 -12.78 3.43 2.16
C HIS A 59 -12.59 3.83 3.65
N TRP A 60 -12.41 5.12 3.93
CA TRP A 60 -12.31 5.74 5.23
C TRP A 60 -13.58 5.56 6.05
N ASP A 61 -13.54 4.57 6.94
CA ASP A 61 -14.57 4.35 7.93
C ASP A 61 -14.15 4.98 9.25
N THR A 62 -14.71 6.18 9.54
CA THR A 62 -14.46 6.92 10.78
C THR A 62 -14.76 6.10 12.02
N LYS A 63 -15.71 5.16 11.98
CA LYS A 63 -16.02 4.30 13.14
C LYS A 63 -14.89 3.32 13.42
N LYS A 64 -14.32 2.70 12.37
CA LYS A 64 -13.17 1.79 12.52
C LYS A 64 -11.96 2.52 13.07
N VAL A 65 -11.70 3.73 12.59
CA VAL A 65 -10.61 4.58 13.10
C VAL A 65 -10.81 4.89 14.58
N LEU A 66 -12.02 5.26 14.98
CA LEU A 66 -12.34 5.62 16.36
C LEU A 66 -12.21 4.43 17.33
N ILE A 67 -12.58 3.22 16.88
CA ILE A 67 -12.32 1.97 17.62
C ILE A 67 -10.82 1.76 17.81
N GLY A 68 -10.01 1.96 16.76
CA GLY A 68 -8.55 1.86 16.85
C GLY A 68 -7.95 2.84 17.86
N ILE A 69 -8.42 4.09 17.87
CA ILE A 69 -8.00 5.12 18.84
C ILE A 69 -8.36 4.70 20.27
N LEU A 70 -9.56 4.20 20.51
CA LEU A 70 -10.00 3.75 21.84
C LEU A 70 -9.12 2.61 22.37
N ILE A 71 -8.85 1.60 21.54
CA ILE A 71 -7.96 0.49 21.91
C ILE A 71 -6.56 1.03 22.23
N GLY A 72 -6.01 1.88 21.36
CA GLY A 72 -4.69 2.49 21.55
C GLY A 72 -4.60 3.31 22.84
N ALA A 73 -5.63 4.07 23.19
CA ALA A 73 -5.68 4.87 24.41
C ALA A 73 -5.66 4.00 25.69
N VAL A 74 -6.33 2.85 25.68
CA VAL A 74 -6.29 1.90 26.81
C VAL A 74 -4.89 1.30 26.95
N PHE A 75 -4.30 0.84 25.83
CA PHE A 75 -2.98 0.23 25.83
C PHE A 75 -1.87 1.21 26.22
N SER A 76 -1.97 2.48 25.82
CA SER A 76 -0.99 3.50 26.20
C SER A 76 -0.99 3.74 27.71
N GLY A 77 -2.17 3.75 28.35
CA GLY A 77 -2.29 3.86 29.81
C GLY A 77 -1.65 2.68 30.55
N VAL A 78 -1.91 1.45 30.12
CA VAL A 78 -1.29 0.24 30.70
C VAL A 78 0.23 0.27 30.53
N THR A 79 0.70 0.60 29.33
CA THR A 79 2.14 0.69 29.03
C THR A 79 2.82 1.76 29.88
N ALA A 80 2.20 2.94 30.02
CA ALA A 80 2.72 4.02 30.84
C ALA A 80 2.80 3.62 32.33
N TYR A 81 1.78 2.92 32.85
CA TYR A 81 1.78 2.44 34.23
C TYR A 81 2.90 1.41 34.49
N ILE A 82 3.05 0.43 33.60
CA ILE A 82 4.11 -0.59 33.72
C ILE A 82 5.49 0.07 33.63
N GLY A 83 5.68 0.95 32.63
CA GLY A 83 6.92 1.70 32.45
C GLY A 83 7.28 2.53 33.68
N LEU A 84 6.31 3.22 34.28
CA LEU A 84 6.51 3.99 35.52
C LEU A 84 6.92 3.07 36.67
N LYS A 85 6.23 1.94 36.85
CA LYS A 85 6.49 1.00 37.96
C LYS A 85 7.87 0.36 37.86
N ILE A 86 8.26 -0.08 36.66
CA ILE A 86 9.59 -0.65 36.41
C ILE A 86 10.67 0.43 36.54
N GLY A 87 10.44 1.60 35.94
CA GLY A 87 11.38 2.71 35.99
C GLY A 87 11.71 3.14 37.43
N LEU A 88 10.69 3.28 38.28
CA LEU A 88 10.87 3.61 39.70
C LEU A 88 11.65 2.52 40.45
N ALA A 89 11.34 1.25 40.21
CA ALA A 89 12.02 0.13 40.86
C ALA A 89 13.50 0.06 40.48
N VAL A 90 13.81 0.22 39.18
CA VAL A 90 15.20 0.22 38.68
C VAL A 90 15.97 1.43 39.20
N SER A 91 15.36 2.63 39.19
CA SER A 91 16.01 3.83 39.72
C SER A 91 16.30 3.71 41.21
N ALA A 92 15.36 3.20 42.00
CA ALA A 92 15.54 3.01 43.44
C ALA A 92 16.62 1.95 43.74
N ALA A 93 16.64 0.83 42.99
CA ALA A 93 17.64 -0.21 43.14
C ALA A 93 19.07 0.31 42.88
N TRP A 94 19.23 1.26 41.96
CA TRP A 94 20.53 1.88 41.66
C TRP A 94 21.08 2.67 42.86
N TYR A 95 20.23 3.40 43.60
CA TYR A 95 20.65 4.10 44.80
C TYR A 95 21.04 3.16 45.94
N VAL A 96 20.32 2.04 46.09
CA VAL A 96 20.65 1.02 47.11
C VAL A 96 21.99 0.36 46.80
N ALA A 97 22.31 0.11 45.53
CA ALA A 97 23.59 -0.46 45.13
C ALA A 97 24.81 0.41 45.46
N TYR A 98 24.66 1.75 45.55
CA TYR A 98 25.74 2.62 46.01
C TYR A 98 25.94 2.62 47.53
N LEU A 99 24.95 2.18 48.29
CA LEU A 99 24.99 2.13 49.76
C LEU A 99 25.45 0.77 50.31
N LEU A 100 25.53 -0.25 49.45
CA LEU A 100 26.06 -1.60 49.74
C LEU A 100 27.51 -1.72 49.25
#